data_AF-A0AAX4P2Z7-F1
#
_entry.id   AF-A0AAX4P2Z7-F1
#
_cell.length_a   1.000
_cell.length_b   1.000
_cell.length_c   1.000
_cell.angle_alpha   90.00
_cell.angle_beta   90.00
_cell.angle_gamma   90.00
#
_symmetry.space_group_name_H-M   'P 1'
#
loop_
_entity.id
_entity.type
_entity.pdbx_description
1 polymer ?
#
loop_
_entity_poly.entity_id
_entity_poly.type
_entity_poly.pdbx_seq_one_letter_code
_entity_poly.pdbx_strand_id
1 'polypeptide(L)'
;MAYDLNVGAGALPVLLRRAQDLGWECIARVSPPASTSKPNSPSQRTPGCEQQHEIRVLERVNLGCAWEQCPKYKDSHDLIGLECDASTTSEIFKKICERAECDLITINLSKPLSFYLSQSHVQCAVRRGVAFEILYSKVLHADESTRRSIFGNARLLCRSTRGKGLVLSSGTANPLDLRSPSDAQNLATLFGLKPAEAKSAVESTCARIVERAGLRRGFKRGFQLREKTREDVENFDENRVAGAKKPRVQKY
;
A
#
# COMPACT_ATOMS: atom_id res chain seq x y z
N MET A 1 6.31 -10.67 -5.97
CA MET A 1 5.75 -9.74 -4.97
C MET A 1 4.31 -9.40 -5.29
N ALA A 2 3.38 -10.09 -4.64
CA ALA A 2 1.98 -9.68 -4.52
C ALA A 2 1.77 -8.82 -3.26
N TYR A 3 0.96 -7.77 -3.38
CA TYR A 3 0.73 -6.78 -2.34
C TYR A 3 -0.75 -6.59 -2.01
N ASP A 4 -1.11 -6.60 -0.73
CA ASP A 4 -2.40 -6.09 -0.26
C ASP A 4 -2.19 -4.80 0.54
N LEU A 5 -2.52 -3.65 -0.05
CA LEU A 5 -2.19 -2.35 0.53
C LEU A 5 -3.25 -1.82 1.50
N ASN A 6 -4.27 -2.60 1.86
CA ASN A 6 -5.29 -2.18 2.82
C ASN A 6 -5.81 -3.37 3.63
N VAL A 7 -5.24 -3.60 4.80
CA VAL A 7 -5.69 -4.61 5.75
C VAL A 7 -6.09 -3.93 7.05
N GLY A 8 -7.27 -4.25 7.57
CA GLY A 8 -7.77 -3.68 8.82
C GLY A 8 -6.94 -4.10 10.04
N ALA A 9 -7.04 -3.32 11.12
CA ALA A 9 -6.27 -3.57 12.35
C ALA A 9 -6.71 -4.79 13.18
N GLY A 10 -7.84 -5.42 12.85
CA GLY A 10 -8.40 -6.53 13.64
C GLY A 10 -7.65 -7.86 13.46
N ALA A 11 -7.49 -8.60 14.56
CA ALA A 11 -6.91 -9.96 14.58
C ALA A 11 -5.60 -10.14 13.79
N LEU A 12 -4.73 -9.13 13.83
CA LEU A 12 -3.55 -9.02 12.97
C LEU A 12 -2.66 -10.28 12.92
N PRO A 13 -2.33 -10.98 14.02
CA PRO A 13 -1.48 -12.18 13.94
C PRO A 13 -2.10 -13.31 13.10
N VAL A 14 -3.41 -13.52 13.25
CA VAL A 14 -4.15 -14.55 12.48
C VAL A 14 -4.24 -14.13 11.01
N LEU A 15 -4.49 -12.85 10.77
CA LEU A 15 -4.56 -12.31 9.42
C LEU A 15 -3.21 -12.40 8.70
N LEU A 16 -2.11 -12.04 9.37
CA LEU A 16 -0.75 -12.17 8.84
C LEU A 16 -0.43 -13.61 8.46
N ARG A 17 -0.76 -14.57 9.33
CA ARG A 17 -0.56 -15.98 9.02
C ARG A 17 -1.38 -16.40 7.81
N ARG A 18 -2.65 -16.03 7.77
CA ARG A 18 -3.53 -16.32 6.63
C ARG A 18 -3.03 -15.69 5.33
N ALA A 19 -2.50 -14.47 5.39
CA ALA A 19 -1.93 -13.77 4.24
C ALA A 19 -0.71 -14.52 3.69
N GLN A 20 0.19 -14.97 4.59
CA GLN A 20 1.35 -15.77 4.23
C GLN A 20 0.93 -17.11 3.60
N ASP A 21 -0.04 -17.82 4.21
CA ASP A 21 -0.54 -19.10 3.69
C ASP A 21 -1.20 -18.94 2.29
N LEU A 22 -1.78 -17.77 2.00
CA LEU A 22 -2.37 -17.43 0.70
C LEU A 22 -1.35 -16.95 -0.34
N GLY A 23 -0.09 -16.74 0.05
CA GLY A 23 0.99 -16.30 -0.84
C GLY A 23 1.13 -14.78 -0.99
N TRP A 24 0.61 -13.98 -0.06
CA TRP A 24 0.92 -12.55 -0.02
C TRP A 24 2.35 -12.32 0.47
N GLU A 25 3.08 -11.44 -0.20
CA GLU A 25 4.48 -11.13 0.14
C GLU A 25 4.60 -9.81 0.93
N CYS A 26 3.63 -8.91 0.77
CA CYS A 26 3.57 -7.65 1.48
C CYS A 26 2.12 -7.25 1.80
N ILE A 27 1.87 -6.80 3.02
CA ILE A 27 0.59 -6.19 3.40
C ILE A 27 0.78 -4.81 4.03
N ALA A 28 -0.21 -3.93 3.91
CA ALA A 28 -0.25 -2.68 4.64
C ALA A 28 -1.39 -2.67 5.66
N ARG A 29 -1.02 -2.61 6.93
CA ARG A 29 -1.95 -2.51 8.05
C ARG A 29 -2.44 -1.07 8.19
N VAL A 30 -3.75 -0.90 8.27
CA VAL A 30 -4.38 0.40 8.53
C VAL A 30 -4.36 0.70 10.03
N SER A 31 -3.66 1.75 10.41
CA SER A 31 -3.64 2.32 11.76
C SER A 31 -4.60 3.51 11.87
N PRO A 32 -5.26 3.70 13.03
CA PRO A 32 -6.11 4.86 13.25
C PRO A 32 -5.27 6.16 13.27
N PRO A 33 -5.82 7.32 12.85
CA PRO A 33 -5.06 8.59 12.77
C PRO A 33 -4.49 9.08 14.12
N ALA A 34 -5.05 8.62 15.24
CA ALA A 34 -4.62 8.98 16.58
C ALA A 34 -3.40 8.19 17.08
N SER A 35 -3.07 7.04 16.47
CA SER A 35 -1.92 6.23 16.87
C SER A 35 -0.66 6.72 16.15
N THR A 36 0.03 7.70 16.72
CA THR A 36 1.38 8.11 16.28
C THR A 36 2.49 7.23 16.89
N SER A 37 2.20 5.96 17.20
CA SER A 37 3.24 5.01 17.56
C SER A 37 4.09 4.74 16.32
N LYS A 38 5.36 5.13 16.36
CA LYS A 38 6.34 4.70 15.35
C LYS A 38 6.28 3.17 15.26
N PRO A 39 6.22 2.56 14.06
CA PRO A 39 6.50 1.14 13.96
C PRO A 39 7.89 0.93 14.57
N ASN A 40 7.97 -0.01 15.51
CA ASN A 40 9.24 -0.49 16.01
C ASN A 40 10.12 -0.85 14.81
N SER A 41 11.42 -0.60 14.95
CA SER A 41 12.48 -1.12 14.07
C SER A 41 12.16 -2.55 13.64
N PRO A 42 12.60 -3.01 12.45
CA PRO A 42 12.32 -4.36 11.96
C PRO A 42 12.58 -5.35 13.09
N SER A 43 11.57 -6.15 13.40
CA SER A 43 11.52 -7.12 14.49
C SER A 43 12.87 -7.84 14.61
N GLN A 44 13.50 -7.77 15.79
CA GLN A 44 14.68 -8.57 16.06
C GLN A 44 14.30 -10.05 16.02
N ARG A 45 15.01 -10.80 15.17
CA ARG A 45 14.87 -12.26 15.00
C ARG A 45 15.17 -12.99 16.31
N THR A 46 14.22 -13.78 16.80
CA THR A 46 14.51 -14.86 17.75
C THR A 46 15.12 -16.06 16.99
N PRO A 47 16.27 -16.60 17.41
CA PRO A 47 16.89 -17.73 16.73
C PRO A 47 16.20 -19.03 17.17
N GLY A 48 15.48 -19.68 16.25
CA GLY A 48 14.92 -21.02 16.49
C GLY A 48 13.61 -21.33 15.79
N CYS A 49 13.51 -21.16 14.47
CA CYS A 49 12.53 -21.88 13.64
C CYS A 49 12.93 -21.73 12.17
N GLU A 50 12.78 -22.81 11.40
CA GLU A 50 13.20 -22.96 10.00
C GLU A 50 12.65 -21.84 9.09
N GLN A 51 13.41 -21.52 8.03
CA GLN A 51 13.26 -20.38 7.13
C GLN A 51 11.84 -20.24 6.51
N GLN A 52 10.90 -19.65 7.26
CA GLN A 52 9.63 -19.15 6.72
C GLN A 52 9.89 -17.70 6.26
N HIS A 53 9.72 -17.42 4.97
CA HIS A 53 9.74 -16.06 4.45
C HIS A 53 8.66 -15.25 5.17
N GLU A 54 9.08 -14.40 6.10
CA GLU A 54 8.19 -13.55 6.89
C GLU A 54 7.60 -12.46 6.00
N ILE A 55 6.27 -12.32 6.01
CA ILE A 55 5.55 -11.36 5.18
C ILE A 55 5.93 -9.91 5.57
N ARG A 56 6.17 -9.05 4.57
CA ARG A 56 6.48 -7.64 4.84
C ARG A 56 5.22 -6.90 5.30
N VAL A 57 5.31 -6.18 6.41
CA VAL A 57 4.20 -5.36 6.94
C VAL A 57 4.55 -3.89 6.84
N LEU A 58 3.66 -3.11 6.21
CA LEU A 58 3.71 -1.65 6.11
C LEU A 58 2.66 -1.02 7.01
N GLU A 59 2.92 0.19 7.51
CA GLU A 59 1.92 0.98 8.22
C GLU A 59 1.25 1.98 7.27
N ARG A 60 -0.08 1.91 7.19
CA ARG A 60 -0.91 2.80 6.39
C ARG A 60 -1.85 3.59 7.29
N VAL A 61 -2.04 4.87 7.02
CA VAL A 61 -3.15 5.65 7.59
C VAL A 61 -4.21 5.90 6.53
N ASN A 62 -5.48 5.77 6.90
CA ASN A 62 -6.60 6.24 6.08
C ASN A 62 -7.16 7.53 6.67
N LEU A 63 -7.19 8.59 5.87
CA LEU A 63 -7.84 9.84 6.20
C LEU A 63 -9.13 9.95 5.38
N GLY A 64 -10.21 10.45 5.96
CA GLY A 64 -11.42 10.78 5.21
C GLY A 64 -11.22 12.02 4.34
N CYS A 65 -12.18 12.94 4.34
CA CYS A 65 -12.06 14.21 3.62
C CYS A 65 -10.99 15.19 4.16
N ALA A 66 -10.21 14.80 5.18
CA ALA A 66 -9.14 15.60 5.77
C ALA A 66 -7.83 15.53 4.96
N TRP A 67 -7.91 15.74 3.65
CA TRP A 67 -6.80 15.59 2.72
C TRP A 67 -5.67 16.60 2.94
N GLU A 68 -5.98 17.76 3.56
CA GLU A 68 -5.00 18.77 3.96
C GLU A 68 -4.06 18.25 5.07
N GLN A 69 -4.46 17.21 5.81
CA GLN A 69 -3.66 16.63 6.88
C GLN A 69 -2.63 15.61 6.40
N CYS A 70 -2.65 15.20 5.12
CA CYS A 70 -1.70 14.23 4.57
C CYS A 70 -0.22 14.53 4.92
N PRO A 71 0.28 15.78 4.83
CA PRO A 71 1.67 16.08 5.14
C PRO A 71 2.09 15.71 6.58
N LYS A 72 1.16 15.76 7.54
CA LYS A 72 1.41 15.41 8.95
C LYS A 72 1.81 13.95 9.14
N TYR A 73 1.36 13.06 8.26
CA TYR A 73 1.55 11.61 8.40
C TYR A 73 2.70 11.03 7.55
N LYS A 74 3.38 11.88 6.77
CA LYS A 74 4.45 11.44 5.84
C LYS A 74 5.64 10.77 6.52
N ASP A 75 6.00 11.23 7.72
CA ASP A 75 7.15 10.70 8.47
C ASP A 75 6.77 9.53 9.39
N SER A 76 5.49 9.43 9.76
CA SER A 76 5.01 8.44 10.74
C SER A 76 4.49 7.15 10.11
N HIS A 77 3.99 7.21 8.87
CA HIS A 77 3.40 6.07 8.16
C HIS A 77 4.13 5.81 6.85
N ASP A 78 4.13 4.55 6.41
CA ASP A 78 4.65 4.18 5.09
C ASP A 78 3.72 4.71 4.01
N LEU A 79 2.42 4.42 4.11
CA LEU A 79 1.42 4.77 3.11
C LEU A 79 0.35 5.71 3.67
N ILE A 80 -0.10 6.63 2.82
CA ILE A 80 -1.21 7.55 3.14
C ILE A 80 -2.35 7.30 2.16
N GLY A 81 -3.46 6.80 2.67
CA GLY A 81 -4.71 6.62 1.94
C GLY A 81 -5.70 7.75 2.24
N LEU A 82 -6.46 8.15 1.22
CA LEU A 82 -7.66 8.96 1.36
C LEU A 82 -8.91 8.13 1.09
N GLU A 83 -9.98 8.39 1.83
CA GLU A 83 -11.29 7.77 1.63
C GLU A 83 -12.28 8.82 1.11
N CYS A 84 -12.77 8.59 -0.11
CA CYS A 84 -13.82 9.38 -0.73
C CYS A 84 -15.15 8.65 -0.61
N ASP A 85 -16.09 9.26 0.11
CA ASP A 85 -17.42 8.72 0.35
C ASP A 85 -18.51 9.73 -0.06
N ALA A 86 -19.73 9.56 0.49
CA ALA A 86 -20.87 10.43 0.20
C ALA A 86 -20.66 11.89 0.65
N SER A 87 -19.74 12.15 1.58
CA SER A 87 -19.41 13.51 2.04
C SER A 87 -18.44 14.25 1.11
N THR A 88 -17.79 13.54 0.18
CA THR A 88 -16.90 14.15 -0.81
C THR A 88 -17.72 14.83 -1.92
N THR A 89 -17.60 16.16 -2.04
CA THR A 89 -18.19 16.92 -3.15
C THR A 89 -17.28 16.87 -4.39
N SER A 90 -17.81 17.30 -5.55
CA SER A 90 -17.04 17.36 -6.80
C SER A 90 -15.84 18.30 -6.71
N GLU A 91 -15.95 19.39 -5.96
CA GLU A 91 -14.87 20.37 -5.74
C GLU A 91 -13.77 19.79 -4.86
N ILE A 92 -14.14 19.06 -3.80
CA ILE A 92 -13.18 18.38 -2.93
C ILE A 92 -12.47 17.28 -3.70
N PHE A 93 -13.21 16.46 -4.45
CA PHE A 93 -12.62 15.40 -5.28
C PHE A 93 -11.61 15.94 -6.29
N LYS A 94 -11.93 17.07 -6.95
CA LYS A 94 -10.99 17.78 -7.83
C LYS A 94 -9.72 18.19 -7.08
N LYS A 95 -9.85 18.85 -5.93
CA LYS A 95 -8.69 19.27 -5.10
C LYS A 95 -7.83 18.08 -4.67
N ILE A 96 -8.45 16.97 -4.28
CA ILE A 96 -7.75 15.73 -3.94
C ILE A 96 -6.91 15.25 -5.13
N CYS A 97 -7.53 15.15 -6.30
CA CYS A 97 -6.86 14.67 -7.50
C CYS A 97 -5.70 15.58 -7.96
N GLU A 98 -5.84 16.89 -7.79
CA GLU A 98 -4.84 17.88 -8.23
C GLU A 98 -3.72 18.11 -7.20
N ARG A 99 -4.03 18.10 -5.91
CA ARG A 99 -3.14 18.65 -4.86
C ARG A 99 -2.83 17.69 -3.72
N ALA A 100 -3.69 16.72 -3.39
CA ALA A 100 -3.50 15.92 -2.18
C ALA A 100 -2.21 15.09 -2.21
N GLU A 101 -1.44 15.15 -1.12
CA GLU A 101 -0.14 14.48 -0.99
C GLU A 101 -0.29 13.07 -0.41
N CYS A 102 -1.18 12.28 -1.02
CA CYS A 102 -1.46 10.89 -0.67
C CYS A 102 -0.87 9.91 -1.68
N ASP A 103 -0.87 8.62 -1.32
CA ASP A 103 -0.42 7.52 -2.17
C ASP A 103 -1.60 6.83 -2.87
N LEU A 104 -2.70 6.69 -2.14
CA LEU A 104 -3.89 5.92 -2.55
C LEU A 104 -5.17 6.74 -2.30
N ILE A 105 -6.12 6.67 -3.23
CA ILE A 105 -7.48 7.22 -3.10
C ILE A 105 -8.46 6.07 -3.18
N THR A 106 -9.10 5.76 -2.06
CA THR A 106 -10.15 4.74 -1.93
C THR A 106 -11.50 5.39 -2.18
N ILE A 107 -12.28 4.84 -3.10
CA ILE A 107 -13.64 5.35 -3.38
C ILE A 107 -14.65 4.35 -2.85
N ASN A 108 -15.66 4.81 -2.11
CA ASN A 108 -16.76 3.94 -1.71
C ASN A 108 -17.67 3.65 -2.92
N LEU A 109 -17.44 2.52 -3.58
CA LEU A 109 -18.20 2.08 -4.75
C LEU A 109 -19.58 1.48 -4.41
N SER A 110 -19.86 1.26 -3.12
CA SER A 110 -21.07 0.55 -2.66
C SER A 110 -22.34 1.39 -2.80
N LYS A 111 -22.21 2.71 -2.86
CA LYS A 111 -23.31 3.65 -2.99
C LYS A 111 -23.21 4.41 -4.31
N PRO A 112 -24.29 5.02 -4.81
CA PRO A 112 -24.20 6.00 -5.88
C PRO A 112 -23.18 7.09 -5.51
N LEU A 113 -22.27 7.39 -6.42
CA LEU A 113 -21.25 8.42 -6.19
C LEU A 113 -21.91 9.80 -6.17
N SER A 114 -21.62 10.60 -5.14
CA SER A 114 -22.06 11.99 -5.01
C SER A 114 -21.33 12.96 -5.95
N PHE A 115 -20.32 12.47 -6.67
CA PHE A 115 -19.47 13.25 -7.58
C PHE A 115 -19.19 12.46 -8.87
N TYR A 116 -18.89 13.20 -9.93
CA TYR A 116 -18.52 12.61 -11.22
C TYR A 116 -17.04 12.21 -11.24
N LEU A 117 -16.76 10.98 -11.67
CA LEU A 117 -15.41 10.50 -11.95
C LEU A 117 -14.88 11.08 -13.28
N SER A 118 -14.68 12.39 -13.31
CA SER A 118 -14.13 13.09 -14.48
C SER A 118 -12.77 12.50 -14.84
N GLN A 119 -12.63 12.07 -16.09
CA GLN A 119 -11.39 11.50 -16.61
C GLN A 119 -10.23 12.50 -16.48
N SER A 120 -10.47 13.81 -16.61
CA SER A 120 -9.41 14.81 -16.48
C SER A 120 -8.80 14.82 -15.08
N HIS A 121 -9.63 14.80 -14.04
CA HIS A 121 -9.19 14.79 -12.63
C HIS A 121 -8.54 13.46 -12.27
N VAL A 122 -9.16 12.33 -12.63
CA VAL A 122 -8.62 10.99 -12.38
C VAL A 122 -7.24 10.82 -13.01
N GLN A 123 -7.09 11.23 -14.28
CA GLN A 123 -5.79 11.17 -14.97
C GLN A 123 -4.76 12.15 -14.38
N CYS A 124 -5.19 13.28 -13.81
CA CYS A 124 -4.30 14.18 -13.07
C CYS A 124 -3.67 13.46 -11.87
N ALA A 125 -4.47 12.77 -11.06
CA ALA A 125 -4.00 11.99 -9.92
C ALA A 125 -3.06 10.84 -10.35
N VAL A 126 -3.43 10.09 -11.40
CA VAL A 126 -2.62 8.99 -11.94
C VAL A 126 -1.26 9.47 -12.44
N ARG A 127 -1.20 10.61 -13.16
CA ARG A 127 0.07 11.21 -13.61
C ARG A 127 0.97 11.65 -12.46
N ARG A 128 0.38 12.11 -11.35
CA ARG A 128 1.10 12.42 -10.11
C ARG A 128 1.60 11.17 -9.38
N GLY A 129 1.29 9.97 -9.88
CA GLY A 129 1.67 8.70 -9.28
C GLY A 129 0.75 8.24 -8.15
N VAL A 130 -0.41 8.86 -7.96
CA VAL A 130 -1.44 8.43 -7.01
C VAL A 130 -2.27 7.32 -7.66
N ALA A 131 -2.63 6.28 -6.92
CA ALA A 131 -3.49 5.22 -7.42
C ALA A 131 -4.88 5.26 -6.80
N PHE A 132 -5.87 4.78 -7.54
CA PHE A 132 -7.22 4.57 -7.05
C PHE A 132 -7.37 3.15 -6.54
N GLU A 133 -7.96 2.99 -5.37
CA GLU A 133 -8.11 1.70 -4.70
C GLU A 133 -9.55 1.17 -4.81
N ILE A 134 -9.66 -0.12 -5.14
CA ILE A 134 -10.90 -0.89 -5.10
C ILE A 134 -10.79 -1.90 -3.96
N LEU A 135 -11.76 -1.89 -3.04
CA LEU A 135 -11.84 -2.83 -1.93
C LEU A 135 -12.71 -4.03 -2.31
N TYR A 136 -12.09 -5.17 -2.61
CA TYR A 136 -12.85 -6.33 -3.11
C TYR A 136 -13.71 -7.00 -2.03
N SER A 137 -13.35 -6.91 -0.74
CA SER A 137 -14.13 -7.54 0.33
C SER A 137 -15.56 -7.01 0.41
N LYS A 138 -15.78 -5.75 -0.01
CA LYS A 138 -17.11 -5.12 -0.04
C LYS A 138 -18.09 -5.88 -0.91
N VAL A 139 -17.61 -6.56 -1.96
CA VAL A 139 -18.45 -7.36 -2.86
C VAL A 139 -18.85 -8.70 -2.24
N LEU A 140 -18.02 -9.26 -1.35
CA LEU A 140 -18.25 -10.59 -0.77
C LEU A 140 -19.47 -10.60 0.17
N HIS A 141 -19.72 -9.47 0.83
CA HIS A 141 -20.81 -9.31 1.81
C HIS A 141 -21.96 -8.44 1.30
N ALA A 142 -21.90 -7.99 0.05
CA ALA A 142 -22.91 -7.11 -0.53
C ALA A 142 -24.19 -7.88 -0.91
N ASP A 143 -25.34 -7.26 -0.67
CA ASP A 143 -26.59 -7.67 -1.27
C ASP A 143 -26.59 -7.41 -2.79
N GLU A 144 -27.59 -7.94 -3.50
CA GLU A 144 -27.62 -7.85 -4.96
C GLU A 144 -27.60 -6.39 -5.46
N SER A 145 -28.32 -5.49 -4.76
CA SER A 145 -28.41 -4.09 -5.14
C SER A 145 -27.06 -3.37 -5.00
N THR A 146 -26.41 -3.50 -3.85
CA THR A 146 -25.08 -2.93 -3.59
C THR A 146 -24.04 -3.52 -4.52
N ARG A 147 -24.08 -4.83 -4.76
CA ARG A 147 -23.15 -5.51 -5.67
C ARG A 147 -23.26 -4.94 -7.09
N ARG A 148 -24.47 -4.71 -7.60
CA ARG A 148 -24.70 -4.06 -8.90
C ARG A 148 -24.07 -2.67 -8.95
N SER A 149 -24.23 -1.88 -7.89
CA SER A 149 -23.60 -0.55 -7.77
C SER A 149 -22.07 -0.63 -7.74
N ILE A 150 -21.49 -1.56 -6.97
CA ILE A 150 -20.03 -1.74 -6.92
C ILE A 150 -19.49 -2.06 -8.31
N PHE A 151 -20.06 -3.03 -9.03
CA PHE A 151 -19.59 -3.37 -10.37
C PHE A 151 -19.78 -2.23 -11.38
N GLY A 152 -20.90 -1.49 -11.31
CA GLY A 152 -21.13 -0.33 -12.17
C GLY A 152 -20.10 0.78 -11.94
N ASN A 153 -19.88 1.16 -10.68
CA ASN A 153 -18.93 2.20 -10.29
C ASN A 153 -17.48 1.78 -10.53
N ALA A 154 -17.13 0.51 -10.29
CA ALA A 154 -15.80 -0.01 -10.57
C ALA A 154 -15.47 0.06 -12.07
N ARG A 155 -16.42 -0.29 -12.94
CA ARG A 155 -16.26 -0.16 -14.40
C ARG A 155 -16.07 1.30 -14.82
N LEU A 156 -16.83 2.22 -14.22
CA LEU A 156 -16.65 3.65 -14.47
C LEU A 156 -15.23 4.10 -14.07
N LEU A 157 -14.76 3.69 -12.90
CA LEU A 157 -13.41 3.98 -12.42
C LEU A 157 -12.33 3.40 -13.34
N CYS A 158 -12.48 2.15 -13.80
CA CYS A 158 -11.57 1.51 -14.77
C CYS A 158 -11.49 2.30 -16.08
N ARG A 159 -12.63 2.80 -16.58
CA ARG A 159 -12.68 3.65 -17.77
C ARG A 159 -12.01 5.01 -17.55
N SER A 160 -12.26 5.67 -16.43
CA SER A 160 -11.67 6.98 -16.11
C SER A 160 -10.16 6.89 -15.90
N THR A 161 -9.66 5.78 -15.36
CA THR A 161 -8.22 5.49 -15.17
C THR A 161 -7.55 4.92 -16.42
N ARG A 162 -8.31 4.45 -17.40
CA ARG A 162 -7.80 3.73 -18.59
C ARG A 162 -7.00 2.47 -18.21
N GLY A 163 -7.45 1.78 -17.15
CA GLY A 163 -6.81 0.55 -16.65
C GLY A 163 -5.45 0.75 -15.97
N LYS A 164 -5.04 1.99 -15.66
CA LYS A 164 -3.73 2.32 -15.05
C LYS A 164 -3.88 3.06 -13.73
N GLY A 165 -2.95 2.85 -12.81
CA GLY A 165 -2.99 3.51 -11.50
C GLY A 165 -4.18 3.04 -10.67
N LEU A 166 -4.48 1.74 -10.75
CA LEU A 166 -5.46 1.07 -9.92
C LEU A 166 -4.75 0.09 -8.99
N VAL A 167 -5.28 -0.03 -7.78
CA VAL A 167 -4.86 -1.01 -6.78
C VAL A 167 -6.08 -1.78 -6.33
N LEU A 168 -5.90 -3.09 -6.17
CA LEU A 168 -6.91 -3.93 -5.57
C LEU A 168 -6.44 -4.37 -4.19
N SER A 169 -7.21 -4.05 -3.15
CA SER A 169 -6.89 -4.38 -1.76
C SER A 169 -8.08 -5.05 -1.09
N SER A 170 -7.84 -5.82 -0.02
CA SER A 170 -8.93 -6.50 0.68
C SER A 170 -9.80 -5.54 1.45
N GLY A 171 -9.23 -4.59 2.19
CA GLY A 171 -9.94 -3.69 3.10
C GLY A 171 -10.68 -4.44 4.22
N THR A 172 -10.24 -5.65 4.58
CA THR A 172 -10.88 -6.50 5.59
C THR A 172 -10.04 -6.61 6.84
N ALA A 173 -10.70 -6.80 7.98
CA ALA A 173 -10.10 -7.22 9.24
C ALA A 173 -10.36 -8.70 9.55
N ASN A 174 -11.16 -9.39 8.72
CA ASN A 174 -11.51 -10.79 8.89
C ASN A 174 -10.61 -11.66 7.98
N PRO A 175 -9.81 -12.57 8.54
CA PRO A 175 -8.94 -13.45 7.76
C PRO A 175 -9.68 -14.31 6.71
N LEU A 176 -10.96 -14.62 6.92
CA LEU A 176 -11.76 -15.45 6.00
C LEU A 176 -12.15 -14.73 4.71
N ASP A 177 -12.13 -13.39 4.73
CA ASP A 177 -12.43 -12.57 3.56
C ASP A 177 -11.22 -12.39 2.65
N LEU A 178 -10.03 -12.71 3.14
CA LEU A 178 -8.80 -12.60 2.37
C LEU A 178 -8.78 -13.65 1.25
N ARG A 179 -8.47 -13.20 0.04
CA ARG A 179 -8.33 -14.03 -1.16
C ARG A 179 -6.86 -14.17 -1.52
N SER A 180 -6.52 -15.23 -2.25
CA SER A 180 -5.16 -15.38 -2.80
C SER A 180 -4.88 -14.25 -3.80
N PRO A 181 -3.60 -13.91 -4.07
CA PRO A 181 -3.27 -12.93 -5.09
C PRO A 181 -3.90 -13.23 -6.45
N SER A 182 -3.91 -14.50 -6.88
CA SER A 182 -4.52 -14.93 -8.14
C SER A 182 -6.04 -14.74 -8.15
N ASP A 183 -6.72 -15.04 -7.05
CA ASP A 183 -8.17 -14.81 -6.93
C ASP A 183 -8.50 -13.32 -6.91
N ALA A 184 -7.67 -12.50 -6.25
CA ALA A 184 -7.81 -11.05 -6.29
C ALA A 184 -7.66 -10.53 -7.73
N GLN A 185 -6.66 -11.00 -8.48
CA GLN A 185 -6.50 -10.67 -9.90
C GLN A 185 -7.72 -11.08 -10.72
N ASN A 186 -8.28 -12.27 -10.49
CA ASN A 186 -9.49 -12.72 -11.16
C ASN A 186 -10.69 -11.82 -10.84
N LEU A 187 -10.89 -11.43 -9.57
CA LEU A 187 -11.93 -10.46 -9.17
C LEU A 187 -11.74 -9.10 -9.87
N ALA A 188 -10.50 -8.64 -10.04
CA ALA A 188 -10.20 -7.42 -10.78
C ALA A 188 -10.70 -7.47 -12.23
N THR A 189 -10.66 -8.63 -12.89
CA THR A 189 -11.20 -8.76 -14.25
C THR A 189 -12.73 -8.59 -14.30
N LEU A 190 -13.44 -9.01 -13.25
CA LEU A 190 -14.89 -8.82 -13.14
C LEU A 190 -15.28 -7.34 -13.02
N PHE A 191 -14.39 -6.51 -12.45
CA PHE A 191 -14.55 -5.05 -12.39
C PHE A 191 -14.28 -4.34 -13.72
N GLY A 192 -13.81 -5.05 -14.74
CA GLY A 192 -13.59 -4.53 -16.09
C GLY A 192 -12.13 -4.28 -16.44
N LEU A 193 -11.18 -4.77 -15.65
CA LEU A 193 -9.77 -4.76 -16.01
C LEU A 193 -9.42 -5.90 -16.96
N LYS A 194 -8.47 -5.65 -17.86
CA LYS A 194 -7.85 -6.72 -18.65
C LYS A 194 -6.96 -7.58 -17.74
N PRO A 195 -6.70 -8.86 -18.05
CA PRO A 195 -5.87 -9.73 -17.22
C PRO A 195 -4.49 -9.13 -16.86
N ALA A 196 -3.82 -8.47 -17.81
CA ALA A 196 -2.55 -7.80 -17.56
C ALA A 196 -2.67 -6.58 -16.61
N GLU A 197 -3.77 -5.82 -16.72
CA GLU A 197 -4.07 -4.67 -15.86
C GLU A 197 -4.44 -5.15 -14.45
N ALA A 198 -5.21 -6.23 -14.35
CA ALA A 198 -5.57 -6.88 -13.09
C ALA A 198 -4.34 -7.40 -12.34
N LYS A 199 -3.42 -8.07 -13.04
CA LYS A 199 -2.13 -8.49 -12.49
C LYS A 199 -1.32 -7.28 -11.99
N SER A 200 -1.22 -6.24 -12.81
CA SER A 200 -0.52 -4.99 -12.46
C SER A 200 -1.10 -4.32 -11.21
N ALA A 201 -2.42 -4.38 -11.01
CA ALA A 201 -3.10 -3.77 -9.87
C ALA A 201 -2.80 -4.43 -8.51
N VAL A 202 -2.30 -5.68 -8.52
CA VAL A 202 -1.92 -6.43 -7.31
C VAL A 202 -0.40 -6.50 -7.13
N GLU A 203 0.36 -6.33 -8.22
CA GLU A 203 1.82 -6.46 -8.24
C GLU A 203 2.51 -5.13 -8.54
N SER A 204 2.81 -4.83 -9.81
CA SER A 204 3.73 -3.76 -10.20
C SER A 204 3.25 -2.35 -9.85
N THR A 205 1.95 -2.10 -9.88
CA THR A 205 1.40 -0.79 -9.45
C THR A 205 1.60 -0.60 -7.94
N CYS A 206 1.37 -1.65 -7.14
CA CYS A 206 1.62 -1.62 -5.70
C CYS A 206 3.11 -1.45 -5.40
N ALA A 207 3.99 -2.19 -6.08
CA ALA A 207 5.44 -2.07 -5.92
C ALA A 207 5.93 -0.62 -6.13
N ARG A 208 5.46 0.03 -7.21
CA ARG A 208 5.79 1.42 -7.52
C ARG A 208 5.30 2.41 -6.46
N ILE A 209 4.14 2.16 -5.86
CA ILE A 209 3.60 2.99 -4.77
C ILE A 209 4.45 2.84 -3.52
N VAL A 210 4.77 1.60 -3.14
CA VAL A 210 5.61 1.31 -1.96
C VAL A 210 7.01 1.88 -2.12
N GLU A 211 7.61 1.75 -3.31
CA GLU A 211 8.92 2.34 -3.61
C GLU A 211 8.90 3.87 -3.51
N ARG A 212 7.91 4.52 -4.13
CA ARG A 212 7.74 5.98 -4.06
C ARG A 212 7.58 6.46 -2.62
N ALA A 213 6.78 5.75 -1.83
CA ALA A 213 6.59 6.04 -0.41
C ALA A 213 7.88 5.88 0.40
N GLY A 214 8.66 4.82 0.11
CA GLY A 214 9.99 4.61 0.68
C GLY A 214 10.97 5.74 0.35
N LEU A 215 11.02 6.17 -0.91
CA LEU A 215 11.86 7.30 -1.35
C LEU A 215 11.48 8.61 -0.66
N ARG A 216 10.18 8.86 -0.45
CA ARG A 216 9.70 10.02 0.31
C ARG A 216 10.25 10.05 1.74
N ARG A 217 10.35 8.89 2.41
CA ARG A 217 10.85 8.79 3.79
C ARG A 217 12.38 8.78 3.88
N GLY A 218 13.03 8.14 2.90
CA GLY A 218 14.48 8.00 2.83
C GLY A 218 15.18 9.29 2.40
N PHE A 219 14.52 10.15 1.63
CA PHE A 219 15.11 11.42 1.19
C PHE A 219 14.98 12.49 2.28
N LYS A 220 16.01 12.64 3.12
CA LYS A 220 16.08 13.69 4.14
C LYS A 220 17.22 14.65 3.81
N ARG A 221 16.89 15.95 3.67
CA ARG A 221 17.86 17.05 3.47
C ARG A 221 18.83 16.84 2.28
N GLY A 222 18.35 16.31 1.16
CA GLY A 222 19.17 16.11 -0.04
C GLY A 222 19.94 14.79 -0.08
N PHE A 223 19.82 13.93 0.94
CA PHE A 223 20.47 12.63 1.00
C PHE A 223 19.44 11.51 0.98
N GLN A 224 19.73 10.47 0.19
CA GLN A 224 18.98 9.22 0.20
C GLN A 224 19.53 8.32 1.31
N LEU A 225 18.74 8.13 2.37
CA LEU A 225 19.00 7.13 3.39
C LEU A 225 18.74 5.75 2.77
N ARG A 226 19.82 5.03 2.47
CA ARG A 226 19.77 3.62 2.08
C ARG A 226 19.85 2.78 3.36
N GLU A 227 18.83 1.97 3.64
CA GLU A 227 18.94 0.95 4.68
C GLU A 227 20.05 -0.02 4.28
N LYS A 228 21.02 -0.25 5.17
CA LYS A 228 22.09 -1.21 4.91
C LYS A 228 21.47 -2.61 4.80
N THR A 229 21.69 -3.29 3.67
CA THR A 229 21.40 -4.73 3.58
C THR A 229 22.38 -5.49 4.48
N ARG A 230 22.05 -6.73 4.86
CA ARG A 230 22.99 -7.60 5.59
C ARG A 230 24.31 -7.78 4.84
N GLU A 231 24.23 -7.94 3.53
CA GLU A 231 25.39 -8.02 2.64
C GLU A 231 26.23 -6.73 2.68
N ASP A 232 25.60 -5.56 2.74
CA ASP A 232 26.29 -4.27 2.87
C ASP A 232 26.94 -4.10 4.26
N VAL A 233 26.43 -4.77 5.31
CA VAL A 233 27.05 -4.79 6.65
C VAL A 233 28.23 -5.75 6.70
N GLU A 234 28.05 -6.96 6.19
CA GLU A 234 29.08 -8.00 6.13
C GLU A 234 30.28 -7.54 5.28
N ASN A 235 30.03 -6.98 4.09
CA ASN A 235 31.08 -6.40 3.25
C ASN A 235 31.79 -5.20 3.89
N PHE A 236 31.11 -4.44 4.75
CA PHE A 236 31.70 -3.29 5.44
C PHE A 236 32.61 -3.72 6.59
N ASP A 237 32.22 -4.76 7.33
CA ASP A 237 33.03 -5.34 8.40
C ASP A 237 34.26 -6.07 7.83
N GLU A 238 34.13 -6.82 6.73
CA GLU A 238 35.27 -7.45 6.05
C GLU A 238 36.31 -6.42 5.58
N ASN A 239 35.87 -5.32 4.95
CA ASN A 239 36.77 -4.25 4.52
C ASN A 239 37.44 -3.52 5.70
N ARG A 240 36.79 -3.45 6.86
CA ARG A 240 37.33 -2.86 8.08
C ARG A 240 38.40 -3.74 8.73
N VAL A 241 38.22 -5.07 8.67
CA VAL A 241 39.21 -6.06 9.13
C VAL A 241 40.43 -6.11 8.19
N ALA A 242 40.22 -6.01 6.87
CA ALA A 242 41.29 -5.99 5.88
C ALA A 242 42.18 -4.71 5.94
N GLY A 243 41.64 -3.58 6.43
CA GLY A 243 42.35 -2.31 6.54
C GLY A 243 43.26 -2.15 7.77
N ALA A 244 43.24 -3.10 8.72
CA ALA A 244 44.04 -3.00 9.94
C ALA A 244 45.51 -3.38 9.70
N LYS A 245 46.38 -2.38 9.45
CA LYS A 245 47.84 -2.58 9.42
C LYS A 245 48.32 -3.12 10.76
N LYS A 246 48.95 -4.31 10.75
CA LYS A 246 49.57 -4.91 11.95
C LYS A 246 50.55 -3.92 12.61
N PRO A 247 50.53 -3.74 13.94
CA PRO A 247 51.47 -2.85 14.61
C PRO A 247 52.90 -3.35 14.38
N ARG A 248 53.79 -2.45 13.95
CA ARG A 248 55.22 -2.73 13.82
C ARG A 248 55.80 -2.91 15.21
N VAL A 249 56.15 -4.14 15.56
CA VAL A 249 56.92 -4.45 16.77
C VAL A 249 58.34 -3.90 16.56
N GLN A 250 58.69 -2.81 17.26
CA GLN A 250 60.08 -2.40 17.40
C GLN A 250 60.74 -3.36 18.39
N LYS A 251 61.71 -4.14 17.90
CA LYS A 251 62.60 -4.92 18.75
C LYS A 251 63.67 -3.97 19.29
N TYR A 252 63.76 -3.87 20.62
CA TYR A 252 64.90 -3.31 21.32
C TYR A 252 66.02 -4.34 21.42
#